data_AF-A0A9W9AM61-F1
#
_entry.id   AF-A0A9W9AM61-F1
#
_cell.length_a   1.000
_cell.length_b   1.000
_cell.length_c   1.000
_cell.angle_alpha   90.00
_cell.angle_beta   90.00
_cell.angle_gamma   90.00
#
_symmetry.space_group_name_H-M   'P 1'
#
loop_
_entity.id
_entity.type
_entity.pdbx_description
1 polymer ?
#
loop_
_entity_poly.entity_id
_entity_poly.type
_entity_poly.pdbx_seq_one_letter_code
_entity_poly.pdbx_strand_id
1 'polypeptide(L)'
;MTKDEEDKRMKAISLLKTVRQKLTKAEKDRDDAVKEASALREKERAERVREESEKLRHQSEIDSLNAERDRAVTGLKAQFDKELAAVKERHEKELGALRSELELDAVTVKAVFDKEISNKNFRITQLENSLNSVVRDKNSFFEQVQIRQAEVESSQAHLESLQSQNTELQHQLREQGDQIVLLNEELLEARREFESSSSLSRNSAIATSSEDTAQLLTSVEIKYEAKLTELKRVLNNTEKERNESDAEWSRKLREKNKEVERLSSLLGTATQSKAQDHGLVENLKVEIANLQQQIEASQNEISGLRTQIMQLKDNETTFTARETEVETKAKVLEQKLEESKSRESLLRTNNKTLREELRKVQSSAALLERQRNPGIGYWTSRSESTAAASSDSINSSASTPLGRSSSDNAHKVPAKNDEEEVNLEYLRNVILQFLEHKEMRPNLVRVLSIILHFTPQETRRLVAKV
;
A
#
# COMPACT_ATOMS: atom_id res chain seq x y z
N MET A 1 35.28 127.80 -81.43
CA MET A 1 35.93 127.74 -80.11
C MET A 1 34.93 127.53 -78.97
N THR A 2 33.89 128.35 -78.79
CA THR A 2 32.93 128.20 -77.66
C THR A 2 32.07 126.93 -77.67
N LYS A 3 31.64 126.46 -78.85
CA LYS A 3 30.70 125.33 -78.98
C LYS A 3 31.28 123.97 -78.51
N ASP A 4 32.59 123.74 -78.69
CA ASP A 4 33.26 122.52 -78.22
C ASP A 4 33.41 122.46 -76.69
N GLU A 5 33.41 123.62 -76.01
CA GLU A 5 33.45 123.66 -74.54
C GLU A 5 32.08 123.37 -73.93
N GLU A 6 31.00 123.85 -74.55
CA GLU A 6 29.63 123.52 -74.14
C GLU A 6 29.32 122.03 -74.34
N ASP A 7 29.77 121.45 -75.45
CA ASP A 7 29.59 120.01 -75.72
C ASP A 7 30.40 119.14 -74.74
N LYS A 8 31.62 119.57 -74.37
CA LYS A 8 32.41 118.94 -73.29
C LYS A 8 31.73 119.10 -71.93
N ARG A 9 31.14 120.26 -71.63
CA ARG A 9 30.36 120.49 -70.39
C ARG A 9 29.10 119.63 -70.34
N MET A 10 28.32 119.53 -71.41
CA MET A 10 27.16 118.64 -71.47
C MET A 10 27.55 117.17 -71.35
N LYS A 11 28.62 116.73 -72.01
CA LYS A 11 29.17 115.37 -71.84
C LYS A 11 29.64 115.14 -70.40
N ALA A 12 30.32 116.08 -69.77
CA ALA A 12 30.72 115.98 -68.36
C ALA A 12 29.52 115.95 -67.39
N ILE A 13 28.49 116.76 -67.60
CA ILE A 13 27.25 116.76 -66.80
C ILE A 13 26.46 115.47 -67.00
N SER A 14 26.38 114.96 -68.22
CA SER A 14 25.78 113.65 -68.54
C SER A 14 26.55 112.50 -67.88
N LEU A 15 27.89 112.56 -67.91
CA LEU A 15 28.76 111.60 -67.24
C LEU A 15 28.56 111.66 -65.71
N LEU A 16 28.54 112.87 -65.12
CA LEU A 16 28.28 113.07 -63.69
C LEU A 16 26.89 112.60 -63.26
N LYS A 17 25.85 112.83 -64.09
CA LYS A 17 24.50 112.31 -63.84
C LYS A 17 24.47 110.79 -63.90
N THR A 18 25.16 110.20 -64.88
CA THR A 18 25.30 108.74 -65.02
C THR A 18 26.10 108.13 -63.87
N VAL A 19 27.19 108.77 -63.44
CA VAL A 19 28.01 108.36 -62.29
C VAL A 19 27.21 108.49 -61.00
N ARG A 20 26.48 109.59 -60.78
CA ARG A 20 25.60 109.75 -59.61
C ARG A 20 24.47 108.71 -59.60
N GLN A 21 23.81 108.46 -60.73
CA GLN A 21 22.75 107.45 -60.82
C GLN A 21 23.30 106.03 -60.62
N LYS A 22 24.51 105.74 -61.12
CA LYS A 22 25.22 104.48 -60.83
C LYS A 22 25.66 104.39 -59.36
N LEU A 23 26.09 105.49 -58.75
CA LEU A 23 26.45 105.55 -57.32
C LEU A 23 25.23 105.28 -56.45
N THR A 24 24.14 106.02 -56.64
CA THR A 24 22.89 105.84 -55.87
C THR A 24 22.25 104.47 -56.13
N LYS A 25 22.40 103.91 -57.35
CA LYS A 25 22.02 102.52 -57.60
C LYS A 25 22.93 101.54 -56.87
N ALA A 26 24.25 101.71 -56.92
CA ALA A 26 25.20 100.83 -56.22
C ALA A 26 25.08 100.94 -54.68
N GLU A 27 24.77 102.11 -54.14
CA GLU A 27 24.44 102.34 -52.73
C GLU A 27 23.17 101.59 -52.36
N LYS A 28 22.11 101.70 -53.17
CA LYS A 28 20.87 100.95 -52.94
C LYS A 28 21.06 99.44 -53.08
N ASP A 29 21.70 98.98 -54.14
CA ASP A 29 21.98 97.55 -54.39
C ASP A 29 22.88 96.99 -53.26
N ARG A 30 23.84 97.78 -52.73
CA ARG A 30 24.64 97.43 -51.55
C ARG A 30 23.78 97.38 -50.28
N ASP A 31 22.93 98.37 -50.04
CA ASP A 31 22.10 98.44 -48.84
C ASP A 31 21.03 97.34 -48.82
N ASP A 32 20.48 96.98 -49.98
CA ASP A 32 19.56 95.87 -50.14
C ASP A 32 20.29 94.52 -50.02
N ALA A 33 21.52 94.37 -50.54
CA ALA A 33 22.37 93.20 -50.30
C ALA A 33 22.80 93.07 -48.82
N VAL A 34 23.03 94.18 -48.11
CA VAL A 34 23.31 94.19 -46.66
C VAL A 34 22.06 93.78 -45.87
N LYS A 35 20.87 94.25 -46.26
CA LYS A 35 19.60 93.78 -45.66
C LYS A 35 19.39 92.29 -45.89
N GLU A 36 19.55 91.82 -47.13
CA GLU A 36 19.40 90.40 -47.46
C GLU A 36 20.41 89.53 -46.69
N ALA A 37 21.68 89.95 -46.63
CA ALA A 37 22.70 89.27 -45.82
C ALA A 37 22.38 89.30 -44.32
N SER A 38 21.76 90.38 -43.80
CA SER A 38 21.32 90.45 -42.41
C SER A 38 20.11 89.53 -42.12
N ALA A 39 19.13 89.48 -43.03
CA ALA A 39 17.96 88.61 -42.94
C ALA A 39 18.32 87.13 -43.08
N LEU A 40 19.26 86.79 -43.97
CA LEU A 40 19.82 85.45 -44.08
C LEU A 40 20.58 85.05 -42.80
N ARG A 41 21.39 85.94 -42.22
CA ARG A 41 22.05 85.68 -40.93
C ARG A 41 21.07 85.55 -39.77
N GLU A 42 19.97 86.31 -39.76
CA GLU A 42 18.92 86.19 -38.75
C GLU A 42 18.13 84.88 -38.91
N LYS A 43 17.76 84.52 -40.14
CA LYS A 43 17.13 83.23 -40.45
C LYS A 43 18.02 82.05 -40.08
N GLU A 44 19.31 82.10 -40.44
CA GLU A 44 20.29 81.05 -40.11
C GLU A 44 20.50 80.94 -38.58
N ARG A 45 20.49 82.05 -37.84
CA ARG A 45 20.47 82.03 -36.36
C ARG A 45 19.18 81.41 -35.81
N ALA A 46 18.02 81.75 -36.37
CA ALA A 46 16.73 81.19 -35.95
C ALA A 46 16.60 79.69 -36.29
N GLU A 47 17.21 79.23 -37.38
CA GLU A 47 17.32 77.81 -37.73
C GLU A 47 18.27 77.08 -36.78
N ARG A 48 19.47 77.61 -36.48
CA ARG A 48 20.36 77.06 -35.45
C ARG A 48 19.70 76.93 -34.08
N VAL A 49 18.98 77.97 -33.63
CA VAL A 49 18.25 77.93 -32.34
C VAL A 49 17.12 76.90 -32.35
N ARG A 50 16.42 76.71 -33.49
CA ARG A 50 15.44 75.61 -33.62
C ARG A 50 16.13 74.25 -33.54
N GLU A 51 17.20 74.02 -34.30
CA GLU A 51 17.96 72.77 -34.26
C GLU A 51 18.50 72.48 -32.85
N GLU A 52 19.01 73.48 -32.13
CA GLU A 52 19.46 73.33 -30.74
C GLU A 52 18.31 72.95 -29.81
N SER A 53 17.13 73.57 -29.97
CA SER A 53 15.94 73.21 -29.20
C SER A 53 15.40 71.80 -29.52
N GLU A 54 15.47 71.36 -30.77
CA GLU A 54 15.09 70.01 -31.20
C GLU A 54 16.09 68.96 -30.72
N LYS A 55 17.40 69.23 -30.81
CA LYS A 55 18.46 68.40 -30.23
C LYS A 55 18.28 68.23 -28.72
N LEU A 56 17.99 69.32 -28.00
CA LEU A 56 17.78 69.28 -26.55
C LEU A 56 16.48 68.55 -26.18
N ARG A 57 15.42 68.68 -26.98
CA ARG A 57 14.18 67.90 -26.83
C ARG A 57 14.42 66.41 -27.04
N HIS A 58 15.10 66.02 -28.11
CA HIS A 58 15.42 64.62 -28.39
C HIS A 58 16.38 64.04 -27.34
N GLN A 59 17.33 64.81 -26.84
CA GLN A 59 18.19 64.40 -25.72
C GLN A 59 17.35 64.12 -24.46
N SER A 60 16.44 65.03 -24.09
CA SER A 60 15.53 64.83 -22.96
C SER A 60 14.59 63.62 -23.14
N GLU A 61 14.19 63.31 -24.37
CA GLU A 61 13.38 62.13 -24.71
C GLU A 61 14.18 60.84 -24.57
N ILE A 62 15.43 60.82 -25.07
CA ILE A 62 16.38 59.71 -24.90
C ILE A 62 16.66 59.47 -23.41
N ASP A 63 16.90 60.52 -22.63
CA ASP A 63 17.18 60.41 -21.20
C ASP A 63 15.95 59.92 -20.41
N SER A 64 14.74 60.34 -20.80
CA SER A 64 13.49 59.82 -20.24
C SER A 64 13.28 58.33 -20.55
N LEU A 65 13.51 57.92 -21.81
CA LEU A 65 13.38 56.52 -22.23
C LEU A 65 14.44 55.63 -21.57
N ASN A 66 15.68 56.12 -21.40
CA ASN A 66 16.72 55.42 -20.66
C ASN A 66 16.32 55.25 -19.18
N ALA A 67 15.81 56.30 -18.53
CA ALA A 67 15.34 56.24 -17.15
C ALA A 67 14.14 55.30 -16.97
N GLU A 68 13.22 55.24 -17.94
CA GLU A 68 12.09 54.29 -17.93
C GLU A 68 12.57 52.85 -18.13
N ARG A 69 13.47 52.61 -19.10
CA ARG A 69 14.12 51.31 -19.32
C ARG A 69 14.85 50.82 -18.07
N ASP A 70 15.60 51.68 -17.41
CA ASP A 70 16.39 51.32 -16.23
C ASP A 70 15.52 51.06 -15.00
N ARG A 71 14.38 51.77 -14.87
CA ARG A 71 13.32 51.44 -13.89
C ARG A 71 12.69 50.08 -14.20
N ALA A 72 12.36 49.78 -15.46
CA ALA A 72 11.77 48.50 -15.85
C ALA A 72 12.74 47.32 -15.60
N VAL A 73 14.02 47.48 -15.95
CA VAL A 73 15.06 46.47 -15.69
C VAL A 73 15.27 46.26 -14.18
N THR A 74 15.30 47.34 -13.38
CA THR A 74 15.41 47.24 -11.92
C THR A 74 14.16 46.58 -11.30
N GLY A 75 12.97 46.90 -11.80
CA GLY A 75 11.70 46.30 -11.37
C GLY A 75 11.64 44.80 -11.66
N LEU A 76 12.03 44.37 -12.88
CA LEU A 76 12.12 42.96 -13.25
C LEU A 76 13.13 42.21 -12.39
N LYS A 77 14.32 42.77 -12.14
CA LYS A 77 15.31 42.17 -11.23
C LYS A 77 14.74 41.98 -9.83
N ALA A 78 14.11 43.00 -9.25
CA ALA A 78 13.49 42.91 -7.93
C ALA A 78 12.34 41.89 -7.87
N GLN A 79 11.60 41.69 -8.97
CA GLN A 79 10.59 40.63 -9.08
C GLN A 79 11.25 39.24 -9.10
N PHE A 80 12.26 39.01 -9.94
CA PHE A 80 12.99 37.74 -9.98
C PHE A 80 13.69 37.42 -8.64
N ASP A 81 14.32 38.40 -7.99
CA ASP A 81 14.94 38.21 -6.68
C ASP A 81 13.90 37.82 -5.61
N LYS A 82 12.71 38.42 -5.65
CA LYS A 82 11.59 38.09 -4.76
C LYS A 82 11.02 36.68 -5.04
N GLU A 83 10.89 36.30 -6.30
CA GLU A 83 10.43 34.96 -6.69
C GLU A 83 11.45 33.88 -6.30
N LEU A 84 12.74 34.13 -6.54
CA LEU A 84 13.84 33.26 -6.10
C LEU A 84 13.88 33.12 -4.57
N ALA A 85 13.65 34.20 -3.83
CA ALA A 85 13.53 34.14 -2.37
C ALA A 85 12.32 33.31 -1.93
N ALA A 86 11.15 33.51 -2.54
CA ALA A 86 9.94 32.77 -2.21
C ALA A 86 10.03 31.26 -2.55
N VAL A 87 10.70 30.90 -3.66
CA VAL A 87 10.95 29.50 -4.02
C VAL A 87 11.94 28.85 -3.05
N LYS A 88 13.01 29.56 -2.66
CA LYS A 88 13.94 29.08 -1.62
C LYS A 88 13.25 28.86 -0.28
N GLU A 89 12.42 29.81 0.16
CA GLU A 89 11.66 29.71 1.41
C GLU A 89 10.67 28.53 1.39
N ARG A 90 10.02 28.26 0.25
CA ARG A 90 9.16 27.08 0.07
C ARG A 90 9.95 25.79 0.19
N HIS A 91 11.05 25.64 -0.55
CA HIS A 91 11.88 24.43 -0.48
C HIS A 91 12.51 24.22 0.90
N GLU A 92 12.89 25.29 1.61
CA GLU A 92 13.42 25.19 2.97
C GLU A 92 12.33 24.73 3.97
N LYS A 93 11.08 25.20 3.80
CA LYS A 93 9.91 24.72 4.55
C LYS A 93 9.56 23.26 4.21
N GLU A 94 9.56 22.88 2.93
CA GLU A 94 9.31 21.51 2.46
C GLU A 94 10.36 20.53 3.01
N LEU A 95 11.64 20.90 2.95
CA LEU A 95 12.73 20.10 3.54
C LEU A 95 12.65 20.03 5.07
N GLY A 96 12.21 21.10 5.73
CA GLY A 96 11.95 21.12 7.18
C GLY A 96 10.80 20.18 7.57
N ALA A 97 9.69 20.22 6.83
CA ALA A 97 8.54 19.33 7.03
C ALA A 97 8.92 17.87 6.80
N LEU A 98 9.59 17.55 5.69
CA LEU A 98 10.02 16.19 5.36
C LEU A 98 10.99 15.62 6.40
N ARG A 99 11.90 16.44 6.96
CA ARG A 99 12.75 16.01 8.08
C ARG A 99 11.95 15.72 9.34
N SER A 100 11.00 16.59 9.70
CA SER A 100 10.14 16.38 10.86
C SER A 100 9.25 15.15 10.73
N GLU A 101 8.80 14.84 9.51
CA GLU A 101 8.03 13.64 9.18
C GLU A 101 8.89 12.37 9.31
N LEU A 102 10.08 12.36 8.72
CA LEU A 102 11.03 11.24 8.85
C LEU A 102 11.52 11.02 10.29
N GLU A 103 11.67 12.07 11.08
CA GLU A 103 11.98 11.98 12.52
C GLU A 103 10.80 11.37 13.31
N LEU A 104 9.56 11.74 12.98
CA LEU A 104 8.36 11.16 13.59
C LEU A 104 8.19 9.67 13.21
N ASP A 105 8.41 9.33 11.95
CA ASP A 105 8.40 7.94 11.46
C ASP A 105 9.49 7.09 12.13
N ALA A 106 10.71 7.63 12.28
CA ALA A 106 11.77 6.95 13.02
C ALA A 106 11.40 6.68 14.49
N VAL A 107 10.73 7.65 15.16
CA VAL A 107 10.25 7.49 16.54
C VAL A 107 9.10 6.47 16.63
N THR A 108 8.13 6.51 15.72
CA THR A 108 7.00 5.56 15.73
C THR A 108 7.45 4.13 15.42
N VAL A 109 8.31 3.93 14.42
CA VAL A 109 8.92 2.63 14.10
C VAL A 109 9.71 2.09 15.28
N LYS A 110 10.52 2.93 15.95
CA LYS A 110 11.23 2.52 17.17
C LYS A 110 10.26 2.10 18.28
N ALA A 111 9.21 2.88 18.54
CA ALA A 111 8.23 2.56 19.57
C ALA A 111 7.47 1.24 19.29
N VAL A 112 7.19 0.94 18.01
CA VAL A 112 6.61 -0.35 17.60
C VAL A 112 7.59 -1.51 17.87
N PHE A 113 8.87 -1.36 17.52
CA PHE A 113 9.88 -2.38 17.82
C PHE A 113 10.09 -2.59 19.33
N ASP A 114 10.18 -1.52 20.12
CA ASP A 114 10.30 -1.59 21.58
C ASP A 114 9.11 -2.35 22.21
N LYS A 115 7.88 -2.11 21.70
CA LYS A 115 6.67 -2.86 22.09
C LYS A 115 6.73 -4.33 21.68
N GLU A 116 7.20 -4.64 20.46
CA GLU A 116 7.33 -6.02 20.00
C GLU A 116 8.39 -6.81 20.80
N ILE A 117 9.52 -6.17 21.14
CA ILE A 117 10.56 -6.73 22.02
C ILE A 117 9.98 -6.99 23.42
N SER A 118 9.22 -6.05 23.98
CA SER A 118 8.55 -6.23 25.28
C SER A 118 7.58 -7.43 25.26
N ASN A 119 6.76 -7.56 24.22
CA ASN A 119 5.85 -8.69 24.04
C ASN A 119 6.58 -10.03 23.88
N LYS A 120 7.68 -10.07 23.11
CA LYS A 120 8.52 -11.27 22.94
C LYS A 120 9.17 -11.68 24.26
N ASN A 121 9.71 -10.72 25.02
CA ASN A 121 10.29 -10.98 26.34
C ASN A 121 9.25 -11.52 27.33
N PHE A 122 8.05 -10.93 27.37
CA PHE A 122 6.94 -11.46 28.18
C PHE A 122 6.60 -12.90 27.81
N ARG A 123 6.54 -13.22 26.50
CA ARG A 123 6.28 -14.59 26.03
C ARG A 123 7.41 -15.56 26.37
N ILE A 124 8.67 -15.12 26.31
CA ILE A 124 9.83 -15.91 26.77
C ILE A 124 9.68 -16.24 28.25
N THR A 125 9.48 -15.25 29.12
CA THR A 125 9.28 -15.47 30.56
C THR A 125 8.07 -16.37 30.87
N GLN A 126 6.99 -16.27 30.09
CA GLN A 126 5.84 -17.18 30.22
C GLN A 126 6.20 -18.64 29.88
N LEU A 127 6.97 -18.85 28.80
CA LEU A 127 7.43 -20.18 28.39
C LEU A 127 8.47 -20.75 29.36
N GLU A 128 9.39 -19.94 29.88
CA GLU A 128 10.36 -20.31 30.92
C GLU A 128 9.64 -20.75 32.21
N ASN A 129 8.61 -20.01 32.64
CA ASN A 129 7.81 -20.40 33.80
C ASN A 129 7.05 -21.72 33.58
N SER A 130 6.49 -21.93 32.39
CA SER A 130 5.83 -23.19 32.02
C SER A 130 6.83 -24.37 32.00
N LEU A 131 8.02 -24.17 31.43
CA LEU A 131 9.08 -25.17 31.39
C LEU A 131 9.55 -25.53 32.81
N ASN A 132 9.75 -24.52 33.67
CA ASN A 132 10.11 -24.72 35.06
C ASN A 132 9.03 -25.47 35.85
N SER A 133 7.73 -25.27 35.56
CA SER A 133 6.67 -26.10 36.13
C SER A 133 6.79 -27.55 35.70
N VAL A 134 6.87 -27.82 34.39
CA VAL A 134 6.98 -29.18 33.84
C VAL A 134 8.23 -29.90 34.35
N VAL A 135 9.36 -29.19 34.54
CA VAL A 135 10.57 -29.76 35.14
C VAL A 135 10.36 -30.14 36.61
N ARG A 136 9.65 -29.33 37.40
CA ARG A 136 9.28 -29.67 38.80
C ARG A 136 8.35 -30.88 38.83
N ASP A 137 7.30 -30.89 38.01
CA ASP A 137 6.33 -31.98 37.94
C ASP A 137 7.02 -33.29 37.54
N LYS A 138 7.88 -33.25 36.51
CA LYS A 138 8.71 -34.40 36.07
C LYS A 138 9.63 -34.91 37.19
N ASN A 139 10.25 -34.02 37.97
CA ASN A 139 11.07 -34.44 39.11
C ASN A 139 10.22 -35.07 40.23
N SER A 140 9.06 -34.49 40.55
CA SER A 140 8.14 -35.04 41.55
C SER A 140 7.60 -36.42 41.16
N PHE A 141 7.25 -36.63 39.89
CA PHE A 141 6.88 -37.96 39.40
C PHE A 141 8.05 -38.95 39.44
N PHE A 142 9.28 -38.50 39.17
CA PHE A 142 10.47 -39.35 39.27
C PHE A 142 10.73 -39.79 40.72
N GLU A 143 10.64 -38.87 41.69
CA GLU A 143 10.70 -39.17 43.12
C GLU A 143 9.59 -40.14 43.56
N GLN A 144 8.35 -39.93 43.10
CA GLN A 144 7.23 -40.82 43.38
C GLN A 144 7.45 -42.24 42.83
N VAL A 145 7.95 -42.37 41.60
CA VAL A 145 8.31 -43.66 41.00
C VAL A 145 9.44 -44.33 41.79
N GLN A 146 10.46 -43.58 42.21
CA GLN A 146 11.56 -44.11 43.02
C GLN A 146 11.09 -44.63 44.39
N ILE A 147 10.17 -43.91 45.06
CA ILE A 147 9.55 -44.36 46.31
C ILE A 147 8.73 -45.64 46.08
N ARG A 148 7.89 -45.69 45.04
CA ARG A 148 7.10 -46.90 44.72
C ARG A 148 7.98 -48.10 44.35
N GLN A 149 9.11 -47.88 43.67
CA GLN A 149 10.08 -48.93 43.39
C GLN A 149 10.67 -49.49 44.69
N ALA A 150 11.08 -48.62 45.63
CA ALA A 150 11.60 -49.03 46.93
C ALA A 150 10.54 -49.75 47.80
N GLU A 151 9.28 -49.32 47.76
CA GLU A 151 8.15 -50.02 48.40
C GLU A 151 7.95 -51.44 47.82
N VAL A 152 8.01 -51.58 46.50
CA VAL A 152 7.88 -52.88 45.82
C VAL A 152 9.06 -53.79 46.18
N GLU A 153 10.29 -53.32 46.08
CA GLU A 153 11.51 -54.06 46.44
C GLU A 153 11.48 -54.49 47.92
N SER A 154 11.05 -53.60 48.83
CA SER A 154 10.86 -53.93 50.25
C SER A 154 9.80 -55.01 50.47
N SER A 155 8.65 -54.93 49.76
CA SER A 155 7.60 -55.93 49.85
C SER A 155 8.03 -57.28 49.30
N GLN A 156 8.84 -57.29 48.23
CA GLN A 156 9.41 -58.51 47.65
C GLN A 156 10.40 -59.16 48.62
N ALA A 157 11.34 -58.41 49.18
CA ALA A 157 12.29 -58.92 50.18
C ALA A 157 11.57 -59.48 51.43
N HIS A 158 10.46 -58.88 51.84
CA HIS A 158 9.63 -59.41 52.92
C HIS A 158 8.92 -60.71 52.53
N LEU A 159 8.38 -60.82 51.31
CA LEU A 159 7.80 -62.06 50.79
C LEU A 159 8.83 -63.18 50.67
N GLU A 160 10.03 -62.90 50.18
CA GLU A 160 11.15 -63.86 50.12
C GLU A 160 11.55 -64.34 51.53
N SER A 161 11.56 -63.43 52.52
CA SER A 161 11.77 -63.79 53.93
C SER A 161 10.64 -64.63 54.54
N LEU A 162 9.38 -64.39 54.17
CA LEU A 162 8.25 -65.21 54.62
C LEU A 162 8.24 -66.57 53.93
N GLN A 163 8.66 -66.64 52.67
CA GLN A 163 8.80 -67.90 51.93
C GLN A 163 9.90 -68.77 52.56
N SER A 164 11.07 -68.20 52.89
CA SER A 164 12.15 -68.97 53.54
C SER A 164 11.75 -69.47 54.93
N GLN A 165 11.07 -68.65 55.74
CA GLN A 165 10.47 -69.08 57.00
C GLN A 165 9.41 -70.17 56.81
N ASN A 166 8.57 -70.10 55.77
CA ASN A 166 7.58 -71.12 55.49
C ASN A 166 8.23 -72.45 55.08
N THR A 167 9.29 -72.41 54.25
CA THR A 167 10.06 -73.63 53.93
C THR A 167 10.73 -74.24 55.16
N GLU A 168 11.29 -73.42 56.05
CA GLU A 168 11.88 -73.88 57.32
C GLU A 168 10.85 -74.55 58.22
N LEU A 169 9.67 -73.93 58.40
CA LEU A 169 8.56 -74.53 59.16
C LEU A 169 8.04 -75.82 58.52
N GLN A 170 8.04 -75.92 57.19
CA GLN A 170 7.71 -77.18 56.49
C GLN A 170 8.76 -78.27 56.71
N HIS A 171 10.05 -77.93 56.80
CA HIS A 171 11.10 -78.87 57.17
C HIS A 171 10.92 -79.35 58.62
N GLN A 172 10.75 -78.44 59.57
CA GLN A 172 10.49 -78.78 60.97
C GLN A 172 9.23 -79.66 61.15
N LEU A 173 8.14 -79.37 60.42
CA LEU A 173 6.93 -80.18 60.48
C LEU A 173 7.14 -81.60 59.93
N ARG A 174 7.97 -81.79 58.90
CA ARG A 174 8.37 -83.12 58.42
C ARG A 174 9.22 -83.85 59.47
N GLU A 175 10.23 -83.21 60.03
CA GLU A 175 11.08 -83.79 61.08
C GLU A 175 10.28 -84.21 62.32
N GLN A 176 9.31 -83.38 62.75
CA GLN A 176 8.38 -83.74 63.84
C GLN A 176 7.43 -84.88 63.43
N GLY A 177 7.00 -84.93 62.17
CA GLY A 177 6.26 -86.06 61.62
C GLY A 177 7.05 -87.37 61.70
N ASP A 178 8.32 -87.34 61.28
CA ASP A 178 9.23 -88.50 61.32
C ASP A 178 9.50 -88.93 62.78
N GLN A 179 9.68 -87.99 63.71
CA GLN A 179 9.79 -88.28 65.15
C GLN A 179 8.51 -88.91 65.72
N ILE A 180 7.33 -88.46 65.30
CA ILE A 180 6.05 -89.05 65.70
C ILE A 180 5.90 -90.47 65.14
N VAL A 181 6.39 -90.75 63.92
CA VAL A 181 6.40 -92.11 63.37
C VAL A 181 7.29 -93.02 64.23
N LEU A 182 8.53 -92.62 64.53
CA LEU A 182 9.45 -93.37 65.38
C LEU A 182 8.86 -93.64 66.78
N LEU A 183 8.29 -92.63 67.44
CA LEU A 183 7.64 -92.79 68.75
C LEU A 183 6.39 -93.70 68.69
N ASN A 184 5.65 -93.72 67.58
CA ASN A 184 4.54 -94.66 67.40
C ASN A 184 5.04 -96.10 67.19
N GLU A 185 6.15 -96.30 66.48
CA GLU A 185 6.79 -97.61 66.34
C GLU A 185 7.28 -98.13 67.71
N GLU A 186 7.95 -97.29 68.51
CA GLU A 186 8.34 -97.61 69.89
C GLU A 186 7.13 -97.92 70.77
N LEU A 187 6.04 -97.13 70.69
CA LEU A 187 4.80 -97.40 71.43
C LEU A 187 4.09 -98.68 70.98
N LEU A 188 4.19 -99.07 69.70
CA LEU A 188 3.65 -100.33 69.20
C LEU A 188 4.47 -101.52 69.69
N GLU A 189 5.79 -101.39 69.76
CA GLU A 189 6.68 -102.41 70.34
C GLU A 189 6.40 -102.56 71.85
N ALA A 190 6.37 -101.46 72.60
CA ALA A 190 6.01 -101.44 74.02
C ALA A 190 4.58 -101.97 74.29
N ARG A 191 3.66 -101.80 73.33
CA ARG A 191 2.31 -102.42 73.41
C ARG A 191 2.34 -103.92 73.18
N ARG A 192 3.21 -104.47 72.34
CA ARG A 192 3.41 -105.93 72.21
C ARG A 192 4.02 -106.52 73.49
N GLU A 193 4.95 -105.81 74.12
CA GLU A 193 5.49 -106.16 75.44
C GLU A 193 4.40 -106.10 76.52
N PHE A 194 3.53 -105.09 76.47
CA PHE A 194 2.40 -104.96 77.40
C PHE A 194 1.29 -105.99 77.14
N GLU A 195 0.98 -106.37 75.89
CA GLU A 195 0.05 -107.47 75.60
C GLU A 195 0.60 -108.82 76.06
N SER A 196 1.93 -109.02 75.98
CA SER A 196 2.59 -110.16 76.60
C SER A 196 2.46 -110.13 78.14
N SER A 197 2.51 -108.95 78.75
CA SER A 197 2.48 -108.75 80.21
C SER A 197 1.07 -108.67 80.84
N SER A 198 0.05 -108.26 80.09
CA SER A 198 -1.29 -107.92 80.61
C SER A 198 -2.27 -109.09 80.62
N SER A 199 -1.88 -110.26 80.10
CA SER A 199 -2.65 -111.51 80.22
C SER A 199 -2.88 -111.97 81.68
N LEU A 200 -2.21 -111.36 82.68
CA LEU A 200 -2.31 -111.73 84.10
C LEU A 200 -3.27 -110.89 84.96
N SER A 201 -3.81 -109.74 84.51
CA SER A 201 -4.55 -108.82 85.41
C SER A 201 -6.06 -108.79 85.14
N ARG A 202 -6.82 -109.52 85.95
CA ARG A 202 -8.29 -109.61 85.93
C ARG A 202 -8.96 -108.47 86.71
N ASN A 203 -10.18 -108.15 86.30
CA ASN A 203 -11.36 -107.79 87.11
C ASN A 203 -11.21 -106.81 88.30
N SER A 204 -11.92 -105.68 88.23
CA SER A 204 -12.90 -105.34 89.28
C SER A 204 -13.93 -104.32 88.78
N ALA A 205 -15.22 -104.62 88.97
CA ALA A 205 -16.26 -103.60 89.03
C ALA A 205 -16.38 -103.09 90.48
N ILE A 206 -17.14 -102.02 90.73
CA ILE A 206 -18.11 -101.87 91.84
C ILE A 206 -18.76 -100.47 91.81
N ALA A 207 -20.02 -100.44 92.26
CA ALA A 207 -20.99 -99.34 92.26
C ALA A 207 -20.49 -97.94 92.70
N THR A 208 -21.05 -96.91 92.06
CA THR A 208 -21.06 -95.54 92.56
C THR A 208 -22.21 -95.31 93.54
N SER A 209 -21.97 -94.43 94.50
CA SER A 209 -22.75 -94.19 95.71
C SER A 209 -23.61 -92.91 95.62
N SER A 210 -24.49 -92.68 96.60
CA SER A 210 -25.33 -91.48 96.65
C SER A 210 -24.53 -90.18 96.83
N GLU A 211 -23.33 -90.23 97.39
CA GLU A 211 -22.46 -89.06 97.59
C GLU A 211 -21.86 -88.58 96.27
N ASP A 212 -21.58 -89.51 95.35
CA ASP A 212 -21.15 -89.21 93.99
C ASP A 212 -22.22 -88.40 93.23
N THR A 213 -23.52 -88.60 93.52
CA THR A 213 -24.60 -87.83 92.86
C THR A 213 -24.61 -86.35 93.27
N ALA A 214 -24.24 -86.04 94.51
CA ALA A 214 -24.11 -84.66 94.99
C ALA A 214 -22.84 -84.00 94.41
N GLN A 215 -21.72 -84.71 94.41
CA GLN A 215 -20.48 -84.22 93.77
C GLN A 215 -20.66 -84.04 92.25
N LEU A 216 -21.42 -84.92 91.59
CA LEU A 216 -21.78 -84.76 90.18
C LEU A 216 -22.60 -83.49 89.95
N LEU A 217 -23.62 -83.21 90.78
CA LEU A 217 -24.40 -81.97 90.70
C LEU A 217 -23.52 -80.73 90.84
N THR A 218 -22.67 -80.65 91.88
CA THR A 218 -21.76 -79.51 92.05
C THR A 218 -20.74 -79.41 90.91
N SER A 219 -20.24 -80.54 90.38
CA SER A 219 -19.37 -80.53 89.19
C SER A 219 -20.11 -80.00 87.95
N VAL A 220 -21.42 -80.25 87.85
CA VAL A 220 -22.27 -79.81 86.75
C VAL A 220 -22.60 -78.32 86.89
N GLU A 221 -22.88 -77.84 88.10
CA GLU A 221 -23.03 -76.41 88.41
C GLU A 221 -21.75 -75.65 88.07
N ILE A 222 -20.58 -76.08 88.55
CA ILE A 222 -19.28 -75.47 88.21
C ILE A 222 -19.04 -75.47 86.69
N LYS A 223 -19.38 -76.56 85.97
CA LYS A 223 -19.28 -76.62 84.50
C LYS A 223 -20.24 -75.64 83.82
N TYR A 224 -21.44 -75.44 84.34
CA TYR A 224 -22.39 -74.48 83.79
C TYR A 224 -22.00 -73.04 84.12
N GLU A 225 -21.53 -72.73 85.33
CA GLU A 225 -20.97 -71.42 85.67
C GLU A 225 -19.76 -71.09 84.80
N ALA A 226 -18.82 -72.02 84.61
CA ALA A 226 -17.67 -71.84 83.72
C ALA A 226 -18.09 -71.62 82.25
N LYS A 227 -19.13 -72.31 81.76
CA LYS A 227 -19.71 -72.02 80.45
C LYS A 227 -20.40 -70.66 80.39
N LEU A 228 -21.04 -70.22 81.47
CA LEU A 228 -21.79 -68.96 81.52
C LEU A 228 -20.83 -67.75 81.62
N THR A 229 -19.72 -67.88 82.35
CA THR A 229 -18.63 -66.89 82.35
C THR A 229 -17.91 -66.84 81.01
N GLU A 230 -17.64 -67.99 80.39
CA GLU A 230 -17.04 -68.03 79.04
C GLU A 230 -17.97 -67.44 77.97
N LEU A 231 -19.26 -67.77 77.98
CA LEU A 231 -20.24 -67.15 77.08
C LEU A 231 -20.35 -65.63 77.28
N LYS A 232 -20.32 -65.14 78.53
CA LYS A 232 -20.25 -63.70 78.83
C LYS A 232 -18.95 -63.06 78.33
N ARG A 233 -17.81 -63.75 78.42
CA ARG A 233 -16.51 -63.31 77.91
C ARG A 233 -16.53 -63.20 76.38
N VAL A 234 -17.04 -64.24 75.71
CA VAL A 234 -17.21 -64.27 74.25
C VAL A 234 -18.15 -63.15 73.80
N LEU A 235 -19.31 -62.96 74.46
CA LEU A 235 -20.25 -61.88 74.13
C LEU A 235 -19.61 -60.48 74.26
N ASN A 236 -18.89 -60.21 75.36
CA ASN A 236 -18.20 -58.93 75.55
C ASN A 236 -17.08 -58.71 74.52
N ASN A 237 -16.38 -59.77 74.10
CA ASN A 237 -15.40 -59.69 73.03
C ASN A 237 -16.05 -59.38 71.68
N THR A 238 -17.13 -60.08 71.30
CA THR A 238 -17.81 -59.82 70.02
C THR A 238 -18.50 -58.45 70.00
N GLU A 239 -19.03 -57.96 71.12
CA GLU A 239 -19.52 -56.58 71.24
C GLU A 239 -18.42 -55.54 71.05
N LYS A 240 -17.20 -55.78 71.56
CA LYS A 240 -16.04 -54.91 71.31
C LYS A 240 -15.61 -54.94 69.85
N GLU A 241 -15.42 -56.12 69.27
CA GLU A 241 -15.06 -56.27 67.85
C GLU A 241 -16.09 -55.60 66.92
N ARG A 242 -17.39 -55.70 67.26
CA ARG A 242 -18.48 -55.00 66.57
C ARG A 242 -18.37 -53.48 66.69
N ASN A 243 -18.11 -52.96 67.89
CA ASN A 243 -17.97 -51.51 68.13
C ASN A 243 -16.71 -50.93 67.48
N GLU A 244 -15.59 -51.68 67.48
CA GLU A 244 -14.35 -51.33 66.78
C GLU A 244 -14.55 -51.32 65.26
N SER A 245 -15.24 -52.34 64.72
CA SER A 245 -15.64 -52.39 63.31
C SER A 245 -16.54 -51.21 62.91
N ASP A 246 -17.58 -50.90 63.70
CA ASP A 246 -18.47 -49.76 63.48
C ASP A 246 -17.69 -48.43 63.50
N ALA A 247 -16.72 -48.28 64.40
CA ALA A 247 -15.86 -47.10 64.49
C ALA A 247 -14.90 -46.97 63.30
N GLU A 248 -14.34 -48.07 62.81
CA GLU A 248 -13.55 -48.12 61.58
C GLU A 248 -14.37 -47.75 60.35
N TRP A 249 -15.54 -48.35 60.17
CA TRP A 249 -16.46 -48.02 59.06
C TRP A 249 -16.87 -46.54 59.12
N SER A 250 -17.16 -46.02 60.32
CA SER A 250 -17.45 -44.60 60.54
C SER A 250 -16.26 -43.67 60.26
N ARG A 251 -15.01 -44.15 60.38
CA ARG A 251 -13.81 -43.40 59.98
C ARG A 251 -13.63 -43.43 58.45
N LYS A 252 -13.64 -44.64 57.86
CA LYS A 252 -13.54 -44.87 56.40
C LYS A 252 -14.62 -44.09 55.63
N LEU A 253 -15.86 -44.07 56.12
CA LEU A 253 -16.96 -43.32 55.51
C LEU A 253 -16.71 -41.80 55.52
N ARG A 254 -16.23 -41.24 56.65
CA ARG A 254 -15.88 -39.81 56.74
C ARG A 254 -14.72 -39.42 55.84
N GLU A 255 -13.71 -40.29 55.71
CA GLU A 255 -12.60 -40.09 54.77
C GLU A 255 -13.06 -40.12 53.31
N LYS A 256 -13.93 -41.07 52.95
CA LYS A 256 -14.54 -41.10 51.62
C LYS A 256 -15.44 -39.89 51.34
N ASN A 257 -16.19 -39.40 52.32
CA ASN A 257 -17.00 -38.19 52.15
C ASN A 257 -16.13 -36.95 51.89
N LYS A 258 -15.05 -36.77 52.67
CA LYS A 258 -14.05 -35.71 52.44
C LYS A 258 -13.40 -35.80 51.06
N GLU A 259 -13.09 -37.00 50.58
CA GLU A 259 -12.53 -37.18 49.24
C GLU A 259 -13.54 -36.86 48.14
N VAL A 260 -14.81 -37.23 48.31
CA VAL A 260 -15.91 -36.84 47.40
C VAL A 260 -16.11 -35.32 47.39
N GLU A 261 -16.09 -34.66 48.54
CA GLU A 261 -16.14 -33.19 48.66
C GLU A 261 -14.94 -32.53 47.96
N ARG A 262 -13.72 -33.05 48.17
CA ARG A 262 -12.49 -32.57 47.52
C ARG A 262 -12.55 -32.71 46.00
N LEU A 263 -12.97 -33.87 45.49
CA LEU A 263 -13.12 -34.12 44.06
C LEU A 263 -14.23 -33.26 43.45
N SER A 264 -15.34 -33.05 44.17
CA SER A 264 -16.44 -32.17 43.73
C SER A 264 -15.98 -30.71 43.64
N SER A 265 -15.19 -30.23 44.61
CA SER A 265 -14.58 -28.90 44.57
C SER A 265 -13.61 -28.74 43.39
N LEU A 266 -12.77 -29.74 43.12
CA LEU A 266 -11.85 -29.75 41.98
C LEU A 266 -12.59 -29.79 40.63
N LEU A 267 -13.71 -30.52 40.54
CA LEU A 267 -14.55 -30.52 39.35
C LEU A 267 -15.24 -29.15 39.14
N GLY A 268 -15.66 -28.49 40.22
CA GLY A 268 -16.20 -27.14 40.21
C GLY A 268 -15.19 -26.10 39.69
N THR A 269 -13.95 -26.11 40.20
CA THR A 269 -12.91 -25.18 39.73
C THR A 269 -12.47 -25.49 38.29
N ALA A 270 -12.34 -26.76 37.91
CA ALA A 270 -12.01 -27.16 36.54
C ALA A 270 -13.09 -26.75 35.52
N THR A 271 -14.37 -26.91 35.87
CA THR A 271 -15.48 -26.48 35.00
C THR A 271 -15.57 -24.95 34.88
N GLN A 272 -15.32 -24.22 35.98
CA GLN A 272 -15.24 -22.75 35.95
C GLN A 272 -14.05 -22.25 35.11
N SER A 273 -12.86 -22.84 35.25
CA SER A 273 -11.69 -22.52 34.42
C SER A 273 -12.01 -22.73 32.94
N LYS A 274 -12.56 -23.89 32.59
CA LYS A 274 -12.94 -24.20 31.19
C LYS A 274 -13.96 -23.22 30.61
N ALA A 275 -14.89 -22.72 31.43
CA ALA A 275 -15.84 -21.69 31.00
C ALA A 275 -15.15 -20.34 30.75
N GLN A 276 -14.20 -19.95 31.60
CA GLN A 276 -13.38 -18.75 31.42
C GLN A 276 -12.49 -18.85 30.17
N ASP A 277 -11.82 -20.00 29.96
CA ASP A 277 -11.00 -20.28 28.79
C ASP A 277 -11.82 -20.21 27.49
N HIS A 278 -13.04 -20.76 27.50
CA HIS A 278 -13.96 -20.65 26.36
C HIS A 278 -14.37 -19.19 26.09
N GLY A 279 -14.58 -18.38 27.13
CA GLY A 279 -14.86 -16.95 26.99
C GLY A 279 -13.68 -16.19 26.36
N LEU A 280 -12.45 -16.49 26.79
CA LEU A 280 -11.23 -15.92 26.20
C LEU A 280 -11.06 -16.33 24.73
N VAL A 281 -11.28 -17.60 24.40
CA VAL A 281 -11.23 -18.10 23.02
C VAL A 281 -12.27 -17.42 22.13
N GLU A 282 -13.49 -17.19 22.61
CA GLU A 282 -14.53 -16.53 21.81
C GLU A 282 -14.21 -15.04 21.58
N ASN A 283 -13.73 -14.34 22.61
CA ASN A 283 -13.25 -12.95 22.47
C ASN A 283 -12.11 -12.84 21.45
N LEU A 284 -11.15 -13.76 21.49
CA LEU A 284 -10.04 -13.81 20.52
C LEU A 284 -10.53 -14.09 19.08
N LYS A 285 -11.55 -14.93 18.88
CA LYS A 285 -12.15 -15.11 17.54
C LYS A 285 -12.79 -13.83 17.02
N VAL A 286 -13.52 -13.10 17.88
CA VAL A 286 -14.16 -11.82 17.51
C VAL A 286 -13.10 -10.77 17.14
N GLU A 287 -12.00 -10.71 17.90
CA GLU A 287 -10.89 -9.80 17.60
C GLU A 287 -10.17 -10.18 16.29
N ILE A 288 -9.92 -11.48 16.04
CA ILE A 288 -9.38 -11.97 14.77
C ILE A 288 -10.29 -11.60 13.59
N ALA A 289 -11.62 -11.78 13.72
CA ALA A 289 -12.57 -11.44 12.67
C ALA A 289 -12.59 -9.92 12.37
N ASN A 290 -12.54 -9.08 13.41
CA ASN A 290 -12.45 -7.63 13.26
C ASN A 290 -11.14 -7.20 12.57
N LEU A 291 -9.99 -7.78 12.97
CA LEU A 291 -8.70 -7.52 12.34
C LEU A 291 -8.67 -7.97 10.87
N GLN A 292 -9.28 -9.11 10.54
CA GLN A 292 -9.44 -9.58 9.16
C GLN A 292 -10.26 -8.59 8.32
N GLN A 293 -11.39 -8.09 8.85
CA GLN A 293 -12.22 -7.08 8.19
C GLN A 293 -11.45 -5.76 7.95
N GLN A 294 -10.62 -5.32 8.91
CA GLN A 294 -9.78 -4.13 8.75
C GLN A 294 -8.68 -4.30 7.70
N ILE A 295 -8.09 -5.50 7.60
CA ILE A 295 -7.12 -5.84 6.55
C ILE A 295 -7.80 -5.80 5.16
N GLU A 296 -8.99 -6.38 5.03
CA GLU A 296 -9.75 -6.37 3.77
C GLU A 296 -10.15 -4.95 3.35
N ALA A 297 -10.63 -4.12 4.29
CA ALA A 297 -10.92 -2.71 4.04
C ALA A 297 -9.68 -1.95 3.56
N SER A 298 -8.54 -2.12 4.25
CA SER A 298 -7.26 -1.48 3.89
C SER A 298 -6.75 -1.94 2.52
N GLN A 299 -6.91 -3.23 2.18
CA GLN A 299 -6.55 -3.76 0.85
C GLN A 299 -7.43 -3.16 -0.25
N ASN A 300 -8.73 -3.00 0.00
CA ASN A 300 -9.66 -2.36 -0.93
C ASN A 300 -9.27 -0.88 -1.15
N GLU A 301 -8.95 -0.12 -0.10
CA GLU A 301 -8.45 1.26 -0.22
C GLU A 301 -7.15 1.35 -1.02
N ILE A 302 -6.16 0.47 -0.75
CA ILE A 302 -4.91 0.39 -1.51
C ILE A 302 -5.18 0.09 -3.00
N SER A 303 -6.16 -0.78 -3.31
CA SER A 303 -6.55 -1.07 -4.70
C SER A 303 -7.19 0.16 -5.39
N GLY A 304 -8.01 0.92 -4.65
CA GLY A 304 -8.58 2.19 -5.10
C GLY A 304 -7.51 3.23 -5.40
N LEU A 305 -6.56 3.43 -4.49
CA LEU A 305 -5.44 4.35 -4.70
C LEU A 305 -4.56 3.94 -5.88
N ARG A 306 -4.28 2.64 -6.05
CA ARG A 306 -3.53 2.13 -7.22
C ARG A 306 -4.23 2.42 -8.55
N THR A 307 -5.55 2.25 -8.62
CA THR A 307 -6.31 2.58 -9.85
C THR A 307 -6.37 4.08 -10.11
N GLN A 308 -6.46 4.92 -9.08
CA GLN A 308 -6.35 6.38 -9.22
C GLN A 308 -4.96 6.82 -9.70
N ILE A 309 -3.88 6.24 -9.17
CA ILE A 309 -2.51 6.50 -9.63
C ILE A 309 -2.34 6.14 -11.11
N MET A 310 -2.92 5.01 -11.54
CA MET A 310 -2.90 4.61 -12.96
C MET A 310 -3.64 5.62 -13.84
N GLN A 311 -4.84 6.05 -13.44
CA GLN A 311 -5.61 7.08 -14.16
C GLN A 311 -4.88 8.44 -14.22
N LEU A 312 -4.22 8.85 -13.14
CA LEU A 312 -3.41 10.08 -13.12
C LEU A 312 -2.22 9.98 -14.08
N LYS A 313 -1.54 8.83 -14.12
CA LYS A 313 -0.44 8.57 -15.05
C LYS A 313 -0.91 8.56 -16.51
N ASP A 314 -2.05 7.93 -16.81
CA ASP A 314 -2.63 7.97 -18.14
C ASP A 314 -2.96 9.43 -18.54
N ASN A 315 -3.58 10.20 -17.65
CA ASN A 315 -3.83 11.62 -17.87
C ASN A 315 -2.54 12.42 -18.13
N GLU A 316 -1.49 12.21 -17.35
CA GLU A 316 -0.16 12.81 -17.53
C GLU A 316 0.44 12.48 -18.91
N THR A 317 0.35 11.23 -19.37
CA THR A 317 0.77 10.86 -20.74
C THR A 317 -0.07 11.57 -21.81
N THR A 318 -1.37 11.78 -21.59
CA THR A 318 -2.19 12.55 -22.54
C THR A 318 -1.87 14.05 -22.53
N PHE A 319 -1.48 14.63 -21.40
CA PHE A 319 -1.11 16.04 -21.31
C PHE A 319 0.25 16.30 -21.93
N THR A 320 1.26 15.48 -21.65
CA THR A 320 2.58 15.55 -22.30
C THR A 320 2.50 15.32 -23.82
N ALA A 321 1.64 14.41 -24.28
CA ALA A 321 1.35 14.26 -25.72
C ALA A 321 0.73 15.53 -26.33
N ARG A 322 -0.24 16.18 -25.66
CA ARG A 322 -0.82 17.46 -26.12
C ARG A 322 0.20 18.60 -26.08
N GLU A 323 1.07 18.64 -25.08
CA GLU A 323 2.12 19.65 -24.93
C GLU A 323 3.12 19.58 -26.10
N THR A 324 3.61 18.40 -26.43
CA THR A 324 4.48 18.18 -27.61
C THR A 324 3.75 18.47 -28.95
N GLU A 325 2.45 18.21 -29.05
CA GLU A 325 1.64 18.60 -30.21
C GLU A 325 1.52 20.13 -30.34
N VAL A 326 1.37 20.85 -29.23
CA VAL A 326 1.32 22.32 -29.21
C VAL A 326 2.71 22.91 -29.51
N GLU A 327 3.78 22.35 -28.95
CA GLU A 327 5.15 22.79 -29.19
C GLU A 327 5.56 22.61 -30.67
N THR A 328 5.19 21.50 -31.29
CA THR A 328 5.43 21.27 -32.72
C THR A 328 4.61 22.22 -33.60
N LYS A 329 3.35 22.51 -33.26
CA LYS A 329 2.54 23.54 -33.93
C LYS A 329 3.17 24.94 -33.80
N ALA A 330 3.69 25.30 -32.62
CA ALA A 330 4.37 26.57 -32.39
C ALA A 330 5.60 26.70 -33.29
N LYS A 331 6.49 25.70 -33.32
CA LYS A 331 7.67 25.65 -34.20
C LYS A 331 7.33 25.80 -35.68
N VAL A 332 6.24 25.17 -36.15
CA VAL A 332 5.76 25.31 -37.54
C VAL A 332 5.23 26.73 -37.82
N LEU A 333 4.58 27.40 -36.86
CA LEU A 333 4.14 28.78 -37.00
C LEU A 333 5.31 29.76 -36.99
N GLU A 334 6.32 29.55 -36.15
CA GLU A 334 7.56 30.32 -36.12
C GLU A 334 8.31 30.22 -37.45
N GLN A 335 8.45 29.01 -38.01
CA GLN A 335 9.05 28.82 -39.34
C GLN A 335 8.28 29.59 -40.42
N LYS A 336 6.94 29.49 -40.44
CA LYS A 336 6.09 30.24 -41.40
C LYS A 336 6.21 31.75 -41.24
N LEU A 337 6.36 32.25 -40.01
CA LEU A 337 6.60 33.67 -39.73
C LEU A 337 7.93 34.13 -40.33
N GLU A 338 9.00 33.34 -40.16
CA GLU A 338 10.34 33.69 -40.66
C GLU A 338 10.43 33.56 -42.19
N GLU A 339 9.77 32.57 -42.79
CA GLU A 339 9.54 32.52 -44.24
C GLU A 339 8.76 33.74 -44.74
N SER A 340 7.77 34.23 -43.99
CA SER A 340 7.01 35.43 -44.38
C SER A 340 7.87 36.70 -44.30
N LYS A 341 8.65 36.88 -43.23
CA LYS A 341 9.58 38.02 -43.08
C LYS A 341 10.66 38.03 -44.16
N SER A 342 11.23 36.87 -44.49
CA SER A 342 12.24 36.76 -45.55
C SER A 342 11.65 37.03 -46.94
N ARG A 343 10.44 36.53 -47.24
CA ARG A 343 9.70 36.94 -48.46
C ARG A 343 9.41 38.45 -48.48
N GLU A 344 9.00 39.04 -47.36
CA GLU A 344 8.74 40.49 -47.28
C GLU A 344 10.02 41.30 -47.51
N SER A 345 11.14 40.89 -46.90
CA SER A 345 12.46 41.49 -47.12
C SER A 345 12.86 41.45 -48.60
N LEU A 346 12.69 40.30 -49.26
CA LEU A 346 12.94 40.13 -50.70
C LEU A 346 12.01 41.00 -51.56
N LEU A 347 10.74 41.15 -51.19
CA LEU A 347 9.82 42.06 -51.88
C LEU A 347 10.20 43.53 -51.69
N ARG A 348 10.66 43.92 -50.48
CA ARG A 348 11.16 45.28 -50.20
C ARG A 348 12.42 45.60 -51.01
N THR A 349 13.38 44.68 -51.10
CA THR A 349 14.58 44.88 -51.94
C THR A 349 14.24 44.91 -53.42
N ASN A 350 13.41 43.99 -53.93
CA ASN A 350 12.94 44.02 -55.31
C ASN A 350 12.19 45.32 -55.64
N ASN A 351 11.33 45.83 -54.73
CA ASN A 351 10.63 47.10 -54.93
C ASN A 351 11.60 48.30 -54.95
N LYS A 352 12.67 48.27 -54.13
CA LYS A 352 13.74 49.27 -54.17
C LYS A 352 14.46 49.25 -55.53
N THR A 353 14.87 48.07 -56.01
CA THR A 353 15.50 47.89 -57.33
C THR A 353 14.59 48.40 -58.44
N LEU A 354 13.30 48.04 -58.43
CA LEU A 354 12.33 48.52 -59.44
C LEU A 354 12.15 50.05 -59.40
N ARG A 355 12.20 50.70 -58.23
CA ARG A 355 12.19 52.18 -58.14
C ARG A 355 13.47 52.80 -58.69
N GLU A 356 14.61 52.14 -58.52
CA GLU A 356 15.89 52.59 -59.08
C GLU A 356 15.92 52.42 -60.60
N GLU A 357 15.47 51.28 -61.14
CA GLU A 357 15.29 51.07 -62.57
C GLU A 357 14.26 52.04 -63.18
N LEU A 358 13.14 52.29 -62.50
CA LEU A 358 12.17 53.30 -62.94
C LEU A 358 12.80 54.70 -63.00
N ARG A 359 13.61 55.09 -62.01
CA ARG A 359 14.36 56.36 -62.06
C ARG A 359 15.39 56.39 -63.19
N LYS A 360 16.09 55.28 -63.47
CA LYS A 360 17.01 55.18 -64.62
C LYS A 360 16.26 55.36 -65.93
N VAL A 361 15.14 54.66 -66.13
CA VAL A 361 14.28 54.77 -67.32
C VAL A 361 13.67 56.17 -67.44
N GLN A 362 13.21 56.78 -66.34
CA GLN A 362 12.75 58.17 -66.35
C GLN A 362 13.89 59.14 -66.69
N SER A 363 15.11 58.91 -66.19
CA SER A 363 16.25 59.77 -66.50
C SER A 363 16.73 59.64 -67.95
N SER A 364 16.67 58.44 -68.54
CA SER A 364 17.00 58.22 -69.96
C SER A 364 15.90 58.73 -70.88
N ALA A 365 14.63 58.56 -70.52
CA ALA A 365 13.49 59.18 -71.21
C ALA A 365 13.59 60.72 -71.17
N ALA A 366 13.88 61.31 -70.01
CA ALA A 366 14.10 62.75 -69.90
C ALA A 366 15.34 63.23 -70.68
N LEU A 367 16.38 62.40 -70.81
CA LEU A 367 17.54 62.71 -71.66
C LEU A 367 17.17 62.74 -73.15
N LEU A 368 16.35 61.78 -73.59
CA LEU A 368 15.82 61.68 -74.96
C LEU A 368 14.82 62.81 -75.27
N GLU A 369 14.00 63.20 -74.30
CA GLU A 369 13.06 64.32 -74.40
C GLU A 369 13.80 65.66 -74.47
N ARG A 370 14.88 65.83 -73.69
CA ARG A 370 15.76 67.01 -73.74
C ARG A 370 16.58 67.13 -75.04
N GLN A 371 16.58 66.11 -75.89
CA GLN A 371 17.13 66.13 -77.26
C GLN A 371 16.08 66.43 -78.35
N ARG A 372 14.80 66.65 -78.00
CA ARG A 372 13.73 66.96 -78.98
C ARG A 372 13.14 68.34 -78.69
N ASN A 373 12.83 69.07 -79.77
CA ASN A 373 12.29 70.43 -79.69
C ASN A 373 10.96 70.49 -78.93
N PRO A 374 10.65 71.62 -78.25
CA PRO A 374 9.39 71.79 -77.53
C PRO A 374 8.22 71.98 -78.51
N GLY A 375 7.20 71.14 -78.38
CA GLY A 375 5.97 71.19 -79.15
C GLY A 375 5.65 69.86 -79.84
N ILE A 376 4.35 69.65 -80.09
CA ILE A 376 3.76 68.42 -80.65
C ILE A 376 3.63 67.31 -79.59
N GLY A 377 2.58 67.43 -78.77
CA GLY A 377 2.01 66.27 -78.09
C GLY A 377 1.08 65.51 -79.02
N TYR A 378 1.03 64.18 -78.90
CA TYR A 378 -0.05 63.36 -79.43
C TYR A 378 -0.49 62.34 -78.39
N TRP A 379 -1.71 62.55 -77.90
CA TRP A 379 -2.55 61.49 -77.34
C TRP A 379 -3.07 60.59 -78.49
N THR A 380 -3.80 59.53 -78.11
CA THR A 380 -4.53 58.54 -78.94
C THR A 380 -3.74 57.30 -79.37
N SER A 381 -4.32 56.10 -79.52
CA SER A 381 -5.54 55.45 -78.96
C SER A 381 -5.60 53.99 -79.48
N ARG A 382 -6.54 53.18 -78.94
CA ARG A 382 -7.01 51.86 -79.44
C ARG A 382 -6.10 50.66 -79.04
N SER A 383 -6.63 49.44 -78.87
CA SER A 383 -7.97 48.94 -79.22
C SER A 383 -8.56 47.99 -78.18
N GLU A 384 -9.88 47.98 -78.10
CA GLU A 384 -10.73 47.02 -77.40
C GLU A 384 -11.40 46.09 -78.44
N SER A 385 -11.62 44.79 -78.13
CA SER A 385 -12.68 43.90 -78.68
C SER A 385 -12.52 42.42 -78.28
N THR A 386 -13.22 42.04 -77.20
CA THR A 386 -14.03 40.81 -76.98
C THR A 386 -13.98 39.57 -77.90
N ALA A 387 -13.83 38.38 -77.28
CA ALA A 387 -14.59 37.10 -77.45
C ALA A 387 -13.72 35.88 -77.00
N ALA A 388 -14.18 34.74 -76.45
CA ALA A 388 -15.41 34.30 -75.76
C ALA A 388 -15.14 32.89 -75.13
N ALA A 389 -16.07 32.32 -74.33
CA ALA A 389 -16.09 30.93 -73.78
C ALA A 389 -15.05 30.59 -72.67
N SER A 390 -15.35 29.90 -71.54
CA SER A 390 -16.60 29.33 -70.97
C SER A 390 -16.49 29.16 -69.42
N SER A 391 -17.62 28.94 -68.73
CA SER A 391 -17.74 28.40 -67.34
C SER A 391 -17.84 26.85 -67.37
N ASP A 392 -18.01 26.03 -66.31
CA ASP A 392 -18.40 26.14 -64.88
C ASP A 392 -17.53 25.14 -64.03
N SER A 393 -17.24 25.23 -62.72
CA SER A 393 -17.99 25.40 -61.44
C SER A 393 -18.49 24.10 -60.76
N ILE A 394 -18.37 24.04 -59.41
CA ILE A 394 -19.05 23.15 -58.42
C ILE A 394 -18.48 21.73 -58.07
N ASN A 395 -17.81 21.66 -56.90
CA ASN A 395 -18.07 20.82 -55.69
C ASN A 395 -18.08 19.24 -55.64
N SER A 396 -17.40 18.74 -54.58
CA SER A 396 -17.75 17.60 -53.67
C SER A 396 -17.70 16.09 -54.03
N SER A 397 -16.91 15.36 -53.21
CA SER A 397 -17.27 14.13 -52.44
C SER A 397 -17.59 12.75 -53.08
N ALA A 398 -16.64 11.81 -52.84
CA ALA A 398 -16.82 10.44 -52.30
C ALA A 398 -17.52 9.28 -53.08
N SER A 399 -16.93 8.08 -52.86
CA SER A 399 -17.48 6.71 -52.94
C SER A 399 -17.36 5.84 -54.23
N THR A 400 -17.16 4.54 -53.95
CA THR A 400 -16.81 3.31 -54.70
C THR A 400 -18.01 2.66 -55.46
N PRO A 401 -17.98 1.44 -56.07
CA PRO A 401 -16.91 0.42 -56.34
C PRO A 401 -16.97 -0.28 -57.75
N LEU A 402 -16.22 -1.40 -57.91
CA LEU A 402 -16.31 -2.49 -58.93
C LEU A 402 -15.78 -2.22 -60.36
N GLY A 403 -14.99 -3.09 -61.02
CA GLY A 403 -14.31 -4.31 -60.55
C GLY A 403 -13.61 -5.14 -61.68
N ARG A 404 -12.67 -6.03 -61.27
CA ARG A 404 -12.11 -7.22 -61.96
C ARG A 404 -11.32 -7.09 -63.29
N SER A 405 -10.01 -7.38 -63.20
CA SER A 405 -9.38 -8.53 -63.89
C SER A 405 -8.07 -8.99 -63.19
N SER A 406 -7.84 -10.30 -63.15
CA SER A 406 -6.64 -11.01 -62.65
C SER A 406 -5.36 -10.70 -63.46
N SER A 407 -4.12 -10.94 -63.00
CA SER A 407 -3.64 -12.10 -62.20
C SER A 407 -2.42 -11.82 -61.31
N ASP A 408 -2.29 -12.66 -60.28
CA ASP A 408 -1.06 -13.14 -59.62
C ASP A 408 0.10 -12.19 -59.27
N ASN A 409 0.19 -11.84 -57.98
CA ASN A 409 1.36 -12.26 -57.23
C ASN A 409 1.04 -12.51 -55.74
N ALA A 410 1.84 -13.34 -55.08
CA ALA A 410 1.50 -13.96 -53.81
C ALA A 410 1.54 -13.01 -52.60
N HIS A 411 0.47 -13.02 -51.78
CA HIS A 411 0.54 -13.28 -50.33
C HIS A 411 -0.86 -13.59 -49.78
N LYS A 412 -1.00 -14.70 -49.04
CA LYS A 412 -2.27 -15.08 -48.39
C LYS A 412 -2.56 -14.18 -47.20
N VAL A 413 -3.74 -13.56 -47.18
CA VAL A 413 -4.36 -13.05 -45.95
C VAL A 413 -5.22 -14.17 -45.36
N PRO A 414 -4.99 -14.63 -44.12
CA PRO A 414 -5.88 -15.57 -43.46
C PRO A 414 -7.13 -14.86 -42.92
N ALA A 415 -8.14 -15.70 -42.68
CA ALA A 415 -9.49 -15.38 -42.24
C ALA A 415 -9.62 -14.28 -41.16
N LYS A 416 -10.59 -13.38 -41.37
CA LYS A 416 -11.17 -12.57 -40.29
C LYS A 416 -12.27 -13.30 -39.51
N ASN A 417 -12.58 -14.54 -39.90
CA ASN A 417 -13.56 -15.39 -39.22
C ASN A 417 -12.94 -16.15 -38.05
N ASP A 418 -11.66 -16.54 -38.12
CA ASP A 418 -11.00 -17.32 -37.06
C ASP A 418 -10.95 -16.54 -35.74
N GLU A 419 -10.78 -15.20 -35.77
CA GLU A 419 -10.84 -14.37 -34.56
C GLU A 419 -12.24 -14.33 -33.93
N GLU A 420 -13.32 -14.34 -34.73
CA GLU A 420 -14.69 -14.40 -34.22
C GLU A 420 -15.06 -15.82 -33.76
N GLU A 421 -14.60 -16.86 -34.45
CA GLU A 421 -14.86 -18.26 -34.13
C GLU A 421 -14.09 -18.71 -32.86
N VAL A 422 -12.84 -18.26 -32.67
CA VAL A 422 -12.07 -18.43 -31.42
C VAL A 422 -12.72 -17.66 -30.25
N ASN A 423 -13.24 -16.46 -30.49
CA ASN A 423 -13.99 -15.73 -29.46
C ASN A 423 -15.30 -16.44 -29.08
N LEU A 424 -16.00 -17.04 -30.05
CA LEU A 424 -17.19 -17.86 -29.80
C LEU A 424 -16.87 -19.15 -29.05
N GLU A 425 -15.75 -19.82 -29.33
CA GLU A 425 -15.32 -21.01 -28.60
C GLU A 425 -14.90 -20.69 -27.16
N TYR A 426 -14.15 -19.60 -26.94
CA TYR A 426 -13.85 -19.10 -25.60
C TYR A 426 -15.13 -18.77 -24.82
N LEU A 427 -16.05 -18.00 -25.43
CA LEU A 427 -17.31 -17.62 -24.79
C LEU A 427 -18.20 -18.84 -24.51
N ARG A 428 -18.23 -19.83 -25.41
CA ARG A 428 -18.92 -21.12 -25.21
C ARG A 428 -18.35 -21.88 -24.02
N ASN A 429 -17.04 -21.99 -23.89
CA ASN A 429 -16.39 -22.70 -22.79
C ASN A 429 -16.62 -22.01 -21.44
N VAL A 430 -16.54 -20.67 -21.40
CA VAL A 430 -16.91 -19.88 -20.21
C VAL A 430 -18.38 -20.10 -19.85
N ILE A 431 -19.32 -19.99 -20.80
CA ILE A 431 -20.75 -20.23 -20.55
C ILE A 431 -21.00 -21.66 -20.02
N LEU A 432 -20.34 -22.67 -20.58
CA LEU A 432 -20.46 -24.06 -20.11
C LEU A 432 -19.95 -24.22 -18.66
N GLN A 433 -18.79 -23.67 -18.33
CA GLN A 433 -18.23 -23.70 -16.97
C GLN A 433 -19.18 -23.05 -15.94
N PHE A 434 -19.83 -21.95 -16.30
CA PHE A 434 -20.83 -21.30 -15.46
C PHE A 434 -22.17 -22.08 -15.34
N LEU A 435 -22.50 -22.97 -16.28
CA LEU A 435 -23.70 -23.81 -16.25
C LEU A 435 -23.50 -25.12 -15.46
N GLU A 436 -22.27 -25.64 -15.48
CA GLU A 436 -21.82 -26.83 -14.74
C GLU A 436 -21.97 -26.61 -13.23
N HIS A 437 -21.51 -25.46 -12.71
CA HIS A 437 -21.66 -25.07 -11.31
C HIS A 437 -23.01 -24.40 -11.04
N LYS A 438 -23.87 -25.06 -10.24
CA LYS A 438 -25.24 -24.54 -9.96
C LYS A 438 -25.21 -23.18 -9.27
N GLU A 439 -24.30 -22.97 -8.32
CA GLU A 439 -24.13 -21.71 -7.59
C GLU A 439 -23.65 -20.52 -8.47
N MET A 440 -23.04 -20.77 -9.63
CA MET A 440 -22.46 -19.72 -10.48
C MET A 440 -23.44 -19.17 -11.53
N ARG A 441 -24.52 -19.90 -11.81
CA ARG A 441 -25.56 -19.51 -12.80
C ARG A 441 -26.18 -18.11 -12.57
N PRO A 442 -26.43 -17.60 -11.35
CA PRO A 442 -26.95 -16.24 -11.16
C PRO A 442 -25.96 -15.18 -11.65
N ASN A 443 -24.66 -15.44 -11.53
CA ASN A 443 -23.61 -14.56 -12.03
C ASN A 443 -23.56 -14.58 -13.56
N LEU A 444 -23.74 -15.74 -14.19
CA LEU A 444 -23.86 -15.87 -15.63
C LEU A 444 -25.06 -15.08 -16.19
N VAL A 445 -26.25 -15.20 -15.57
CA VAL A 445 -27.43 -14.42 -15.99
C VAL A 445 -27.18 -12.92 -15.83
N ARG A 446 -26.47 -12.48 -14.78
CA ARG A 446 -26.09 -11.07 -14.61
C ARG A 446 -25.17 -10.58 -15.73
N VAL A 447 -24.15 -11.36 -16.10
CA VAL A 447 -23.20 -11.01 -17.18
C VAL A 447 -23.88 -11.02 -18.55
N LEU A 448 -24.64 -12.07 -18.88
CA LEU A 448 -25.39 -12.14 -20.13
C LEU A 448 -26.45 -11.03 -20.24
N SER A 449 -27.08 -10.63 -19.14
CA SER A 449 -28.01 -9.50 -19.12
C SER A 449 -27.37 -8.17 -19.49
N ILE A 450 -26.08 -7.99 -19.21
CA ILE A 450 -25.32 -6.78 -19.57
C ILE A 450 -24.90 -6.86 -21.04
N ILE A 451 -24.33 -7.98 -21.48
CA ILE A 451 -23.81 -8.17 -22.85
C ILE A 451 -24.96 -8.17 -23.88
N LEU A 452 -26.02 -8.92 -23.62
CA LEU A 452 -27.18 -9.06 -24.50
C LEU A 452 -28.29 -8.03 -24.23
N HIS A 453 -28.03 -7.05 -23.35
CA HIS A 453 -28.92 -5.91 -23.08
C HIS A 453 -30.37 -6.31 -22.71
N PHE A 454 -30.53 -7.33 -21.86
CA PHE A 454 -31.86 -7.79 -21.42
C PHE A 454 -32.61 -6.69 -20.66
N THR A 455 -33.93 -6.63 -20.87
CA THR A 455 -34.78 -5.74 -20.09
C THR A 455 -34.85 -6.19 -18.64
N PRO A 456 -35.08 -5.27 -17.67
CA PRO A 456 -35.21 -5.64 -16.25
C PRO A 456 -36.36 -6.62 -15.92
N GLN A 457 -37.25 -6.91 -16.86
CA GLN A 457 -38.28 -7.95 -16.71
C GLN A 457 -37.73 -9.33 -17.13
N GLU A 458 -36.97 -9.40 -18.23
CA GLU A 458 -36.33 -10.63 -18.71
C GLU A 458 -35.27 -11.13 -17.73
N THR A 459 -34.41 -10.24 -17.22
CA THR A 459 -33.40 -10.58 -16.21
C THR A 459 -34.06 -11.16 -14.95
N ARG A 460 -35.14 -10.55 -14.45
CA ARG A 460 -35.89 -11.08 -13.30
C ARG A 460 -36.54 -12.44 -13.59
N ARG A 461 -37.09 -12.64 -14.80
CA ARG A 461 -37.67 -13.93 -15.22
C ARG A 461 -36.63 -15.04 -15.35
N LEU A 462 -35.40 -14.72 -15.72
CA LEU A 462 -34.29 -15.67 -15.82
C LEU A 462 -33.67 -15.99 -14.45
N VAL A 463 -33.42 -14.98 -13.61
CA VAL A 463 -32.92 -15.19 -12.24
C VAL A 463 -33.90 -16.03 -11.40
N ALA A 464 -35.22 -15.88 -11.60
CA ALA A 464 -36.23 -16.69 -10.91
C ALA A 464 -36.34 -18.16 -11.40
N LYS A 465 -35.54 -18.57 -12.39
CA LYS A 465 -35.50 -19.94 -12.95
C LYS A 465 -34.16 -20.64 -12.73
N VAL A 466 -33.20 -19.95 -12.13
CA VAL A 466 -31.84 -20.43 -11.84
C VAL A 466 -31.78 -21.01 -10.42
#